data_AF-A0A6V8CTA7-F1
#
_entry.id   AF-A0A6V8CTA7-F1
#
_cell.length_a   1.000
_cell.length_b   1.000
_cell.length_c   1.000
_cell.angle_alpha   90.00
_cell.angle_beta   90.00
_cell.angle_gamma   90.00
#
_symmetry.space_group_name_H-M   'P 1'
#
loop_
_entity.id
_entity.type
_entity.pdbx_description
1 polymer ?
#
loop_
_entity_poly.entity_id
_entity_poly.type
_entity_poly.pdbx_seq_one_letter_code
_entity_poly.pdbx_strand_id
1 'polypeptide(L)' 'MTRVMAVGVFDLLHAGHLHYLEQAKALGDSLTVVIAHDDTVRK' A
#
# COMPACT_ATOMS: atom_id res chain seq x y z
N MET A 1 0.86 -20.24 -1.88
CA MET A 1 0.56 -19.05 -1.08
C MET A 1 1.24 -17.85 -1.74
N THR A 2 0.47 -17.00 -2.40
CA THR A 2 0.94 -15.78 -3.07
C THR A 2 0.92 -14.62 -2.08
N ARG A 3 2.04 -13.90 -1.98
CA ARG A 3 2.20 -12.74 -1.11
C ARG A 3 2.37 -11.50 -1.98
N VAL A 4 1.55 -10.49 -1.74
CA VAL A 4 1.57 -9.21 -2.45
C VAL A 4 2.11 -8.14 -1.52
N MET A 5 2.89 -7.21 -2.06
CA MET A 5 3.39 -6.05 -1.33
C MET A 5 2.96 -4.78 -2.04
N ALA A 6 2.44 -3.83 -1.26
CA ALA A 6 2.18 -2.47 -1.69
C ALA A 6 3.02 -1.51 -0.85
N VAL A 7 3.56 -0.46 -1.48
CA VAL A 7 4.40 0.53 -0.80
C VAL A 7 3.89 1.92 -1.15
N GLY A 8 3.80 2.80 -0.17
CA GLY A 8 3.35 4.16 -0.40
C GLY A 8 3.47 5.05 0.82
N VAL A 9 3.28 6.34 0.62
CA VAL A 9 3.18 7.32 1.71
C VAL A 9 1.78 7.25 2.35
N PHE A 10 0.75 7.10 1.51
CA PHE A 10 -0.66 7.09 1.93
C PHE A 10 -1.08 8.31 2.75
N ASP A 11 -0.47 9.46 2.49
CA ASP A 11 -0.85 10.74 3.10
C ASP A 11 -2.29 11.07 2.71
N LEU A 12 -3.09 11.47 3.71
CA LEU A 12 -4.54 11.65 3.61
C LEU A 12 -5.24 10.50 2.86
N LEU A 13 -5.36 9.35 3.52
CA LEU A 13 -5.98 8.16 2.93
C LEU A 13 -7.37 8.47 2.33
N HIS A 14 -7.51 8.21 1.03
CA HIS A 14 -8.70 8.51 0.25
C HIS A 14 -9.12 7.33 -0.63
N ALA A 15 -10.27 7.42 -1.29
CA ALA A 15 -10.87 6.34 -2.08
C ALA A 15 -9.91 5.71 -3.11
N GLY A 16 -9.06 6.53 -3.76
CA GLY A 16 -8.01 6.02 -4.66
C GLY A 16 -7.04 5.03 -3.99
N HIS A 17 -6.60 5.30 -2.75
CA HIS A 17 -5.73 4.39 -2.01
C HIS A 17 -6.45 3.09 -1.63
N LEU A 18 -7.72 3.19 -1.23
CA LEU A 18 -8.53 2.00 -0.93
C LEU A 18 -8.67 1.11 -2.16
N HIS A 19 -9.06 1.71 -3.30
CA HIS A 19 -9.22 0.98 -4.56
C HIS A 19 -7.91 0.33 -5.03
N TYR A 20 -6.78 1.01 -4.84
CA TYR A 20 -5.46 0.46 -5.11
C TYR A 20 -5.13 -0.76 -4.22
N LEU A 21 -5.38 -0.67 -2.91
CA LEU A 21 -5.11 -1.76 -1.96
C LEU A 21 -6.06 -2.95 -2.16
N GLU A 22 -7.33 -2.71 -2.52
CA GLU A 22 -8.29 -3.75 -2.87
C GLU A 22 -7.84 -4.55 -4.08
N GLN A 23 -7.41 -3.86 -5.15
CA GLN A 23 -6.85 -4.50 -6.33
C GLN A 23 -5.57 -5.27 -6.00
N ALA A 24 -4.67 -4.70 -5.19
CA ALA A 24 -3.46 -5.39 -4.75
C ALA A 24 -3.80 -6.67 -3.97
N LYS A 25 -4.80 -6.62 -3.08
CA LYS A 25 -5.23 -7.78 -2.30
C LYS A 25 -5.83 -8.89 -3.19
N ALA A 26 -6.50 -8.54 -4.28
CA ALA A 26 -7.06 -9.50 -5.22
C ALA A 26 -6.00 -10.35 -5.95
N LEU A 27 -4.73 -9.90 -5.96
CA LEU A 27 -3.62 -10.61 -6.63
C LEU A 27 -2.99 -11.73 -5.79
N GLY A 28 -3.42 -11.93 -4.53
CA GLY A 28 -2.84 -13.00 -3.71
C GLY A 28 -3.50 -13.27 -2.36
N ASP A 29 -2.96 -14.28 -1.69
CA ASP A 29 -3.50 -14.80 -0.42
C ASP A 29 -3.23 -13.85 0.75
N SER A 30 -2.18 -13.02 0.67
CA SER A 30 -1.85 -12.01 1.69
C SER A 30 -1.34 -10.72 1.05
N LEU A 31 -1.66 -9.59 1.68
CA LEU A 31 -1.17 -8.27 1.30
C LEU A 31 -0.42 -7.66 2.49
N THR A 32 0.84 -7.29 2.28
CA THR A 32 1.62 -6.46 3.21
C THR A 32 1.71 -5.05 2.65
N VAL A 33 1.36 -4.06 3.47
CA VAL A 33 1.44 -2.65 3.09
C VAL A 33 2.57 -1.99 3.87
N VAL A 34 3.53 -1.41 3.16
CA VAL A 34 4.67 -0.70 3.74
C VAL A 34 4.41 0.80 3.63
N ILE A 35 4.44 1.48 4.78
CA ILE A 35 4.22 2.92 4.88
C ILE A 35 5.57 3.62 4.96
N ALA A 36 5.82 4.57 4.06
CA ALA A 36 7.05 5.34 4.07
C ALA A 36 7.07 6.34 5.24
N HIS A 37 8.19 6.43 5.95
CA HIS A 37 8.41 7.46 6.98
C HIS A 37 8.66 8.83 6.35
N ASP A 38 8.27 9.90 7.04
CA ASP A 38 8.50 11.29 6.62
C ASP A 38 9.96 11.57 6.26
N ASP A 39 10.91 11.06 7.06
CA ASP A 39 12.37 11.21 6.83
C ASP A 39 12.85 10.60 5.50
N THR A 40 12.07 9.66 4.93
CA THR A 40 12.33 9.08 3.62
C THR A 40 11.73 9.92 2.49
N VAL A 41 10.58 10.55 2.74
CA VAL A 41 9.78 11.26 1.74
C VAL A 41 10.22 12.73 1.58
N ARG A 42 10.62 13.39 2.66
CA ARG A 42 10.86 14.85 2.71
C ARG A 42 12.32 15.27 2.45
N LYS A 43 13.13 14.41 1.84
CA LYS A 43 14.52 14.72 1.48
C LYS A 43 14.62 15.67 0.29
#